data_AF-A0AA41H4J5-F1
#
_entry.id   AF-A0AA41H4J5-F1
#
_cell.length_a   1.000
_cell.length_b   1.000
_cell.length_c   1.000
_cell.angle_alpha   90.00
_cell.angle_beta   90.00
_cell.angle_gamma   90.00
#
_symmetry.space_group_name_H-M   'P 1'
#
loop_
_entity.id
_entity.type
_entity.pdbx_description
1 polymer ?
#
loop_
_entity_poly.entity_id
_entity_poly.type
_entity_poly.pdbx_seq_one_letter_code
_entity_poly.pdbx_strand_id
1 'polypeptide(L)'
;MRLEPIALGDCEGAVHHFHFRVRFLGDLVSVEAFELDDGVPAGYQFQQLGDPRDELLAIVGRLIQKMRRTLAVKHITNGSFGLSIIDQCVRGHIEWDDQTAGQQPMAIIDGRPVRWEELGKMLMTFEGWQFKLEIFDRSDEL
;
A
#
# COMPACT_ATOMS: atom_id res chain seq x y z
N MET A 1 8.21 -23.96 3.09
CA MET A 1 8.00 -23.14 4.30
C MET A 1 6.78 -22.26 4.06
N ARG A 2 5.81 -22.28 4.98
CA ARG A 2 4.64 -21.39 4.95
C ARG A 2 4.87 -20.31 6.00
N LEU A 3 4.75 -19.05 5.61
CA LEU A 3 4.78 -17.93 6.55
C LEU A 3 3.38 -17.80 7.15
N GLU A 4 3.30 -17.77 8.47
CA GLU A 4 2.04 -17.53 9.16
C GLU A 4 1.61 -16.06 9.01
N PRO A 5 0.31 -15.77 8.91
CA PRO A 5 -0.18 -14.40 8.91
C PRO A 5 0.24 -13.65 10.17
N ILE A 6 0.42 -12.33 10.05
CA ILE A 6 0.72 -11.46 11.19
C ILE A 6 -0.34 -10.37 11.34
N ALA A 7 -0.49 -9.88 12.56
CA ALA A 7 -1.30 -8.70 12.87
C ALA A 7 -0.37 -7.52 13.21
N LEU A 8 -0.61 -6.36 12.60
CA LEU A 8 0.10 -5.11 12.89
C LEU A 8 -0.91 -3.99 13.15
N GLY A 9 -0.63 -3.14 14.14
CA GLY A 9 -1.39 -1.92 14.38
C GLY A 9 -0.90 -0.77 13.50
N ASP A 10 -1.81 0.07 13.02
CA ASP A 10 -1.49 1.36 12.41
C ASP A 10 -1.32 2.47 13.47
N CYS A 11 -1.05 3.70 13.01
CA CYS A 11 -0.88 4.87 13.86
C CYS A 11 -2.13 5.29 14.64
N GLU A 12 -3.31 4.79 14.27
CA GLU A 12 -4.57 5.00 15.00
C GLU A 12 -4.97 3.80 15.88
N GLY A 13 -4.17 2.73 15.87
CA GLY A 13 -4.41 1.50 16.62
C GLY A 13 -5.35 0.52 15.93
N ALA A 14 -5.73 0.76 14.67
CA ALA A 14 -6.46 -0.23 13.87
C ALA A 14 -5.55 -1.41 13.56
N VAL A 15 -6.07 -2.63 13.71
CA VAL A 15 -5.29 -3.87 13.53
C VAL A 15 -5.50 -4.42 12.12
N HIS A 16 -4.41 -4.53 11.37
CA HIS A 16 -4.34 -5.05 10.02
C HIS A 16 -3.76 -6.46 10.00
N HIS A 17 -4.37 -7.36 9.22
CA HIS A 17 -3.96 -8.75 9.12
C HIS A 17 -3.32 -9.03 7.77
N PHE A 18 -2.06 -9.45 7.78
CA PHE A 18 -1.27 -9.63 6.58
C PHE A 18 -0.97 -11.10 6.31
N HIS A 19 -1.30 -11.53 5.10
CA HIS A 19 -0.92 -12.80 4.53
C HIS A 19 0.34 -12.65 3.68
N PHE A 20 1.15 -13.70 3.63
CA PHE A 20 2.41 -13.69 2.90
C PHE A 20 2.39 -14.60 1.69
N ARG A 21 3.08 -14.17 0.63
CA ARG A 21 3.36 -14.99 -0.55
C ARG A 21 4.83 -14.86 -0.91
N VAL A 22 5.49 -16.01 -1.07
CA VAL A 22 6.89 -16.08 -1.52
C VAL A 22 6.90 -16.64 -2.94
N ARG A 23 7.59 -15.95 -3.85
CA ARG A 23 7.81 -16.40 -5.24
C ARG A 23 9.31 -16.44 -5.53
N PHE A 24 9.75 -17.54 -6.11
CA PHE A 24 11.09 -17.67 -6.67
C PHE A 24 11.00 -17.42 -8.18
N LEU A 25 11.67 -16.38 -8.65
CA LEU A 25 11.60 -15.87 -10.02
C LEU A 25 13.00 -15.91 -10.62
N GLY A 26 13.50 -17.10 -10.93
CA GLY A 26 14.86 -17.28 -11.43
C GLY A 26 15.90 -16.91 -10.37
N ASP A 27 16.64 -15.84 -10.63
CA ASP A 27 17.68 -15.28 -9.76
C ASP A 27 17.14 -14.24 -8.76
N LEU A 28 15.81 -14.19 -8.57
CA LEU A 28 15.13 -13.26 -7.68
C LEU A 28 14.18 -13.99 -6.73
N VAL A 29 14.10 -13.51 -5.49
CA VAL A 29 13.06 -13.89 -4.53
C VAL A 29 12.16 -12.69 -4.29
N SER A 30 10.84 -12.87 -4.47
CA SER A 30 9.83 -11.88 -4.12
C SER A 30 9.08 -12.36 -2.88
N VAL A 31 9.11 -11.56 -1.81
CA VAL A 31 8.25 -11.73 -0.64
C VAL A 31 7.20 -10.62 -0.66
N GLU A 32 5.94 -11.01 -0.72
CA GLU A 32 4.79 -10.13 -0.71
C GLU A 32 4.03 -10.28 0.61
N ALA A 33 3.47 -9.17 1.10
CA ALA A 33 2.51 -9.14 2.20
C ALA A 33 1.27 -8.35 1.77
N PHE A 34 0.07 -8.87 2.04
CA PHE A 34 -1.17 -8.23 1.63
C PHE A 34 -2.30 -8.54 2.59
N GLU A 35 -3.26 -7.62 2.70
CA GLU A 35 -4.54 -7.90 3.33
C GLU A 35 -5.44 -8.71 2.39
N LEU A 36 -6.47 -9.33 2.96
CA LEU A 36 -7.46 -10.08 2.19
C LEU A 36 -8.84 -9.43 2.34
N ASP A 37 -9.54 -9.30 1.22
CA ASP A 37 -10.99 -9.05 1.16
C ASP A 37 -11.62 -10.20 0.39
N ASP A 38 -12.59 -10.90 0.98
CA ASP A 38 -13.20 -12.12 0.41
C ASP A 38 -12.19 -13.16 -0.18
N GLY A 39 -11.03 -13.28 0.47
CA GLY A 39 -9.98 -14.23 0.09
C GLY A 39 -9.11 -13.79 -1.10
N VAL A 40 -9.31 -12.58 -1.64
CA VAL A 40 -8.43 -11.97 -2.64
C VAL A 40 -7.57 -10.87 -2.02
N PRO A 41 -6.33 -10.64 -2.52
CA PRO A 41 -5.51 -9.52 -2.07
C PRO A 41 -6.23 -8.18 -2.25
N ALA A 42 -6.27 -7.39 -1.19
CA ALA A 42 -6.89 -6.07 -1.17
C ALA A 42 -6.19 -5.18 -0.14
N GLY A 43 -6.65 -3.92 -0.01
CA GLY A 43 -6.14 -2.99 1.00
C GLY A 43 -4.63 -2.81 0.94
N TYR A 44 -3.97 -2.77 2.10
CA TYR A 44 -2.52 -2.63 2.13
C TYR A 44 -1.81 -3.80 1.45
N GLN A 45 -0.88 -3.47 0.54
CA GLN A 45 -0.04 -4.45 -0.12
C GLN A 45 1.42 -4.00 -0.20
N PHE A 46 2.32 -4.95 0.01
CA PHE A 46 3.76 -4.70 0.09
C PHE A 46 4.52 -5.77 -0.68
N GLN A 47 5.70 -5.39 -1.18
CA GLN A 47 6.66 -6.30 -1.80
C GLN A 47 8.07 -5.95 -1.36
N GLN A 48 8.86 -6.99 -1.14
CA GLN A 48 10.30 -6.92 -0.95
C GLN A 48 10.96 -7.93 -1.88
N LEU A 49 11.88 -7.43 -2.70
CA LEU A 49 12.75 -8.27 -3.50
C LEU A 49 14.03 -8.63 -2.72
N GLY A 50 14.60 -9.78 -3.00
CA GLY A 50 15.87 -10.25 -2.45
C GLY A 50 16.56 -11.25 -3.37
N ASP A 51 17.81 -11.58 -3.03
CA ASP A 51 18.60 -12.59 -3.74
C ASP A 51 18.24 -14.00 -3.22
N PRO A 52 18.18 -15.04 -4.06
CA PRO A 52 17.98 -16.43 -3.63
C PRO A 52 18.99 -16.96 -2.60
N ARG A 53 20.16 -16.31 -2.49
CA ARG A 53 21.19 -16.62 -1.51
C ARG A 53 20.97 -15.93 -0.17
N ASP A 54 20.10 -14.92 -0.11
CA ASP A 54 19.73 -14.26 1.15
C ASP A 54 18.93 -15.24 2.03
N GLU A 55 19.10 -15.11 3.34
CA GLU A 55 18.21 -15.78 4.28
C GLU A 55 16.79 -15.22 4.14
N LEU A 56 15.81 -16.09 3.89
CA LEU A 56 14.41 -15.69 3.71
C LEU A 56 13.88 -14.86 4.88
N LEU A 57 14.27 -15.19 6.11
CA LEU A 57 13.89 -14.42 7.31
C LEU A 57 14.45 -12.99 7.29
N ALA A 58 15.61 -12.76 6.68
CA ALA A 58 16.15 -11.42 6.51
C ALA A 58 15.31 -10.60 5.50
N ILE A 59 14.88 -11.21 4.39
CA ILE A 59 13.97 -10.57 3.42
C ILE A 59 12.63 -10.23 4.08
N VAL A 60 12.04 -11.17 4.82
CA VAL A 60 10.80 -10.96 5.59
C VAL A 60 10.99 -9.86 6.64
N GLY A 61 12.13 -9.84 7.34
CA GLY A 61 12.46 -8.80 8.30
C GLY A 61 12.44 -7.41 7.66
N ARG A 62 13.08 -7.23 6.49
CA ARG A 62 13.05 -5.97 5.73
C ARG A 62 11.62 -5.57 5.34
N LEU A 63 10.82 -6.53 4.85
CA LEU A 63 9.42 -6.31 4.50
C LEU A 63 8.60 -5.82 5.71
N ILE A 64 8.73 -6.48 6.87
CA ILE A 64 8.01 -6.07 8.09
C ILE A 64 8.42 -4.66 8.52
N GLN A 65 9.69 -4.29 8.38
CA GLN A 65 10.14 -2.94 8.70
C GLN A 65 9.54 -1.89 7.74
N LYS A 66 9.45 -2.20 6.44
CA LYS A 66 8.75 -1.36 5.45
C LYS A 66 7.28 -1.19 5.82
N MET A 67 6.58 -2.28 6.14
CA MET A 67 5.17 -2.27 6.57
C MET A 67 4.94 -1.39 7.79
N ARG A 68 5.79 -1.51 8.82
CA ARG A 68 5.68 -0.70 10.05
C ARG A 68 5.88 0.79 9.78
N ARG A 69 6.81 1.17 8.90
CA ARG A 69 7.00 2.57 8.51
C ARG A 69 5.78 3.12 7.80
N THR A 70 5.20 2.36 6.86
CA THR A 70 3.99 2.77 6.15
C THR A 70 2.79 2.91 7.09
N LEU A 71 2.55 1.92 7.96
CA LEU A 71 1.43 1.94 8.91
C LEU A 71 1.55 3.02 9.99
N ALA A 72 2.74 3.58 10.19
CA ALA A 72 2.97 4.65 11.16
C ALA A 72 2.54 6.05 10.66
N VAL A 73 2.15 6.18 9.39
CA VAL A 73 1.76 7.45 8.78
C VAL A 73 0.35 7.32 8.20
N LYS A 74 -0.50 8.30 8.48
CA LYS A 74 -1.82 8.43 7.88
C LYS A 74 -1.82 9.57 6.87
N HIS A 75 -2.42 9.36 5.71
CA HIS A 75 -2.44 10.30 4.60
C HIS A 75 -3.82 10.93 4.37
N ILE A 76 -4.90 10.20 4.66
CA ILE A 76 -6.28 10.65 4.43
C ILE A 76 -7.14 10.57 5.69
N THR A 77 -8.14 11.44 5.77
CA THR A 77 -9.12 11.45 6.86
C THR A 77 -10.53 11.70 6.34
N ASN A 78 -11.54 11.42 7.16
CA ASN A 78 -12.91 11.83 6.86
C ASN A 78 -13.10 13.28 7.32
N GLY A 79 -13.13 14.21 6.37
CA GLY A 79 -13.49 15.60 6.59
C GLY A 79 -15.00 15.86 6.45
N SER A 80 -15.40 17.12 6.63
CA SER A 80 -16.82 17.53 6.58
C SER A 80 -17.49 17.29 5.22
N PHE A 81 -16.71 17.16 4.15
CA PHE A 81 -17.19 16.98 2.77
C PHE A 81 -16.78 15.63 2.16
N GLY A 82 -16.41 14.66 3.00
CA GLY A 82 -15.91 13.36 2.56
C GLY A 82 -14.42 13.20 2.84
N LEU A 83 -13.77 12.32 2.08
CA LEU A 83 -12.33 12.10 2.22
C LEU A 83 -11.53 13.40 1.98
N SER A 84 -10.45 13.57 2.73
CA SER A 84 -9.56 14.72 2.64
C SER A 84 -8.12 14.32 2.95
N ILE A 85 -7.15 14.98 2.31
CA ILE A 85 -5.73 14.79 2.58
C ILE A 85 -5.39 15.51 3.88
N ILE A 86 -4.66 14.83 4.78
CA ILE A 86 -4.30 15.39 6.10
C ILE A 86 -3.27 16.51 5.97
N ASP A 87 -2.18 16.27 5.22
CA ASP A 87 -1.07 17.21 5.05
C ASP A 87 -0.87 17.56 3.56
N GLN A 88 0.35 17.42 3.04
CA GLN A 88 0.72 17.75 1.65
C GLN A 88 1.32 16.55 0.90
N CYS A 89 1.50 15.42 1.60
CA CYS A 89 2.06 14.19 1.05
C CYS A 89 1.04 13.08 1.21
N VAL A 90 0.71 12.44 0.10
CA VAL A 90 -0.11 11.23 0.04
C VAL A 90 0.72 10.15 -0.61
N ARG A 91 0.80 8.99 0.03
CA ARG A 91 1.42 7.80 -0.53
C ARG A 91 0.39 6.67 -0.57
N GLY A 92 0.55 5.80 -1.54
CA GLY A 92 -0.32 4.68 -1.79
C GLY A 92 0.21 3.85 -2.94
N HIS A 93 -0.55 2.86 -3.37
CA HIS A 93 -0.25 2.14 -4.60
C HIS A 93 -1.44 2.20 -5.56
N ILE A 94 -1.15 2.01 -6.84
CA ILE A 94 -2.14 2.06 -7.92
C ILE A 94 -2.55 0.63 -8.25
N GLU A 95 -3.86 0.40 -8.30
CA GLU A 95 -4.48 -0.85 -8.71
C GLU A 95 -5.40 -0.65 -9.91
N TRP A 96 -5.74 -1.79 -10.52
CA TRP A 96 -6.76 -1.87 -11.55
C TRP A 96 -8.15 -1.72 -10.93
N ASP A 97 -9.00 -0.88 -11.52
CA ASP A 97 -10.40 -0.75 -11.12
C ASP A 97 -11.30 -1.64 -11.99
N ASP A 98 -11.73 -2.78 -11.43
CA ASP A 98 -12.65 -3.69 -12.11
C ASP A 98 -14.01 -3.04 -12.42
N GLN A 99 -14.47 -2.09 -11.60
CA GLN A 99 -15.78 -1.46 -11.78
C GLN A 99 -15.83 -0.56 -13.01
N THR A 100 -14.69 0.03 -13.37
CA THR A 100 -14.59 0.91 -14.55
C THR A 100 -13.83 0.25 -15.70
N ALA A 101 -13.57 -1.06 -15.63
CA ALA A 101 -12.75 -1.79 -16.59
C ALA A 101 -11.39 -1.11 -16.84
N GLY A 102 -10.80 -0.56 -15.77
CA GLY A 102 -9.51 0.13 -15.81
C GLY A 102 -9.49 1.42 -16.62
N GLN A 103 -10.65 2.04 -16.89
CA GLN A 103 -10.70 3.37 -17.51
C GLN A 103 -10.02 4.43 -16.65
N GLN A 104 -10.02 4.23 -15.33
CA GLN A 104 -9.29 5.03 -14.37
C GLN A 104 -8.55 4.11 -13.39
N PRO A 105 -7.41 4.55 -12.84
CA PRO A 105 -6.75 3.82 -11.77
C PRO A 105 -7.59 3.85 -10.48
N MET A 106 -7.49 2.78 -9.70
CA MET A 106 -7.87 2.80 -8.29
C MET A 106 -6.61 3.14 -7.47
N ALA A 107 -6.68 4.12 -6.57
CA ALA A 107 -5.61 4.36 -5.62
C ALA A 107 -5.93 3.63 -4.31
N ILE A 108 -4.96 2.92 -3.73
CA ILE A 108 -5.08 2.41 -2.37
C ILE A 108 -4.25 3.30 -1.45
N ILE A 109 -4.91 4.04 -0.57
CA ILE A 109 -4.30 5.00 0.34
C ILE A 109 -4.74 4.64 1.75
N ASP A 110 -3.79 4.49 2.67
CA ASP A 110 -4.04 4.00 4.03
C ASP A 110 -4.84 2.68 4.07
N GLY A 111 -4.55 1.76 3.14
CA GLY A 111 -5.28 0.49 3.00
C GLY A 111 -6.71 0.62 2.49
N ARG A 112 -7.16 1.83 2.14
CA ARG A 112 -8.51 2.10 1.65
C ARG A 112 -8.51 2.33 0.14
N PRO A 113 -9.43 1.71 -0.62
CA PRO A 113 -9.64 2.06 -2.03
C PRO A 113 -10.22 3.46 -2.16
N VAL A 114 -9.61 4.26 -3.03
CA VAL A 114 -9.97 5.65 -3.35
C VAL A 114 -10.04 5.78 -4.86
N ARG A 115 -11.22 6.12 -5.36
CA ARG A 115 -11.42 6.30 -6.81
C ARG A 115 -10.67 7.54 -7.28
N TRP A 116 -10.25 7.55 -8.54
CA TRP A 116 -9.53 8.70 -9.10
C TRP A 116 -10.34 10.01 -9.01
N GLU A 117 -11.66 9.94 -9.20
CA GLU A 117 -12.55 11.09 -9.01
C GLU A 117 -12.57 11.60 -7.56
N GLU A 118 -12.52 10.71 -6.58
CA GLU A 118 -12.45 11.09 -5.17
C GLU A 118 -11.10 11.73 -4.84
N LEU A 119 -10.01 11.16 -5.34
CA LEU A 119 -8.68 11.76 -5.22
C LEU A 119 -8.64 13.17 -5.80
N GLY A 120 -9.24 13.37 -6.99
CA GLY A 120 -9.39 14.68 -7.61
C GLY A 120 -10.17 15.68 -6.75
N LYS A 121 -11.24 15.23 -6.09
CA LYS A 121 -12.00 16.08 -5.15
C LYS A 121 -11.16 16.47 -3.93
N MET A 122 -10.35 15.56 -3.39
CA MET A 122 -9.48 15.90 -2.27
C MET A 122 -8.44 16.97 -2.64
N LEU A 123 -7.98 17.00 -3.90
CA LEU A 123 -7.03 18.00 -4.37
C LEU A 123 -7.61 19.42 -4.44
N MET A 124 -8.94 19.58 -4.42
CA MET A 124 -9.59 20.90 -4.46
C MET A 124 -9.23 21.79 -3.27
N THR A 125 -8.77 21.21 -2.15
CA THR A 125 -8.30 21.99 -0.98
C THR A 125 -6.96 22.69 -1.21
N PHE A 126 -6.25 22.37 -2.30
CA PHE A 126 -4.93 22.90 -2.64
C PHE A 126 -4.97 23.86 -3.85
N GLU A 127 -6.08 24.58 -4.04
CA GLU A 127 -6.22 25.54 -5.13
C GLU A 127 -5.08 26.58 -5.13
N GLY A 128 -4.40 26.72 -6.27
CA GLY A 128 -3.25 27.63 -6.44
C GLY A 128 -1.89 27.07 -6.04
N TRP A 129 -1.81 25.82 -5.58
CA TRP A 129 -0.56 25.17 -5.18
C TRP A 129 0.11 24.47 -6.38
N GLN A 130 1.42 24.22 -6.26
CA GLN A 130 2.16 23.36 -7.19
C GLN A 130 2.18 21.92 -6.67
N PHE A 131 2.18 20.93 -7.56
CA PHE A 131 2.22 19.51 -7.18
C PHE A 131 3.31 18.75 -7.93
N LYS A 132 3.75 17.63 -7.34
CA LYS A 132 4.66 16.64 -7.93
C LYS A 132 4.02 15.26 -7.80
N LEU A 133 4.05 14.48 -8.87
CA LEU A 133 3.65 13.08 -8.88
C LEU A 133 4.89 12.22 -9.18
N GLU A 134 5.15 11.25 -8.32
CA GLU A 134 6.24 10.29 -8.48
C GLU A 134 5.68 8.87 -8.50
N ILE A 135 6.16 8.06 -9.44
CA ILE A 135 5.75 6.68 -9.64
C ILE A 135 6.99 5.81 -9.45
N PHE A 136 6.87 4.80 -8.61
CA PHE A 136 7.94 3.89 -8.22
C PHE A 136 7.55 2.44 -8.53
N ASP A 137 8.53 1.56 -8.63
CA ASP A 137 8.24 0.13 -8.69
C ASP A 137 7.65 -0.33 -7.35
N ARG A 138 6.79 -1.35 -7.38
CA ARG A 138 6.14 -1.88 -6.17
C ARG A 138 7.15 -2.33 -5.10
N SER A 139 8.33 -2.75 -5.52
CA SER A 139 9.40 -3.19 -4.63
C SER A 139 10.19 -2.04 -3.98
N ASP A 140 10.14 -0.84 -4.54
CA ASP A 140 10.87 0.33 -4.04
C ASP A 140 10.36 0.79 -2.66
N GLU A 141 11.17 1.57 -1.95
CA GLU A 141 10.81 2.16 -0.66
C GLU A 141 10.28 3.60 -0.84
N LEU A 142 9.24 3.97 -0.07
CA LEU A 142 8.50 5.26 -0.15
C LEU A 142 8.59 6.08 1.14
#